data_AF-A0A2X3A794-F1
#
_entry.id   AF-A0A2X3A794-F1
#
_cell.length_a   1.000
_cell.length_b   1.000
_cell.length_c   1.000
_cell.angle_alpha   90.00
_cell.angle_beta   90.00
_cell.angle_gamma   90.00
#
_symmetry.space_group_name_H-M   'P 1'
#
loop_
_entity.id
_entity.type
_entity.pdbx_description
1 polymer ?
#
loop_
_entity_poly.entity_id
_entity_poly.type
_entity_poly.pdbx_seq_one_letter_code
_entity_poly.pdbx_strand_id
1 'polypeptide(L)'
;MSKEYLKMNECPYCKSDEGYFFRSSYRGTYHERYNFNGEIDEDIHDIHSDTVYKQGKIAYCRNCGKKLFRVDNSSEFYNDIENKSLNTI
;
A
#
# COMPACT_ATOMS: atom_id res chain seq x y z
N MET A 1 11.47 7.15 -15.68
CA MET A 1 10.28 6.29 -15.87
C MET A 1 9.08 7.21 -16.07
N SER A 2 8.21 6.96 -17.04
CA SER A 2 7.05 7.82 -17.29
C SER A 2 5.97 7.62 -16.21
N LYS A 3 5.46 8.72 -15.62
CA LYS A 3 4.40 8.72 -14.59
C LYS A 3 3.00 8.58 -15.22
N GLU A 4 2.85 7.64 -16.15
CA GLU A 4 1.61 7.44 -16.93
C GLU A 4 0.40 7.13 -16.05
N TYR A 5 0.64 6.53 -14.87
CA TYR A 5 -0.38 6.27 -13.85
C TYR A 5 -1.11 7.54 -13.36
N LEU A 6 -0.51 8.72 -13.48
CA LEU A 6 -1.19 9.98 -13.11
C LEU A 6 -2.32 10.35 -14.07
N LYS A 7 -2.28 9.87 -15.32
CA LYS A 7 -3.26 10.20 -16.37
C LYS A 7 -4.14 9.01 -16.76
N MET A 8 -3.97 7.86 -16.10
CA MET A 8 -4.72 6.65 -16.42
C MET A 8 -6.10 6.68 -15.76
N ASN A 9 -7.14 6.73 -16.58
CA ASN A 9 -8.54 6.71 -16.13
C ASN A 9 -9.22 5.35 -16.31
N GLU A 10 -8.67 4.49 -17.19
CA GLU A 10 -9.20 3.17 -17.51
C GLU A 10 -8.07 2.16 -17.76
N CYS A 11 -8.38 0.87 -17.66
CA CYS A 11 -7.47 -0.20 -18.01
C CYS A 11 -7.24 -0.24 -19.53
N PRO A 12 -5.99 -0.20 -20.03
CA PRO A 12 -5.71 -0.24 -21.47
C PRO A 12 -6.09 -1.58 -22.13
N TYR A 13 -6.28 -2.65 -21.35
CA TYR A 13 -6.56 -3.98 -21.87
C TYR A 13 -8.03 -4.37 -21.88
N CYS A 14 -8.78 -3.97 -20.85
CA CYS A 14 -10.19 -4.37 -20.69
C CYS A 14 -11.15 -3.19 -20.54
N LYS A 15 -10.65 -1.95 -20.61
CA LYS A 15 -11.43 -0.71 -20.53
C LYS A 15 -12.22 -0.49 -19.23
N SER A 16 -12.02 -1.36 -18.23
CA SER A 16 -12.56 -1.16 -16.89
C SER A 16 -11.92 0.06 -16.20
N ASP A 17 -12.74 0.82 -15.50
CA ASP A 17 -12.41 1.97 -14.66
C ASP A 17 -12.34 1.62 -13.16
N GLU A 18 -12.46 0.33 -12.80
CA GLU A 18 -12.46 -0.16 -11.40
C GLU A 18 -11.13 0.08 -10.66
N GLY A 19 -10.09 0.50 -11.38
CA GLY A 19 -8.77 0.82 -10.86
C GLY A 19 -7.80 -0.37 -10.83
N TYR A 20 -6.80 -0.25 -9.97
CA TYR A 20 -5.67 -1.18 -9.90
C TYR A 20 -5.25 -1.47 -8.46
N PHE A 21 -4.51 -2.57 -8.28
CA PHE A 21 -3.96 -2.97 -6.99
C PHE A 21 -2.48 -3.37 -7.09
N PHE A 22 -1.78 -3.30 -5.97
CA PHE A 22 -0.44 -3.86 -5.81
C PHE A 22 -0.50 -5.10 -4.93
N ARG A 23 0.30 -6.11 -5.27
CA ARG A 23 0.51 -7.29 -4.42
C ARG A 23 1.57 -6.96 -3.38
N SER A 24 1.14 -6.29 -2.30
CA SER A 24 1.99 -5.92 -1.17
C SER A 24 1.94 -6.98 -0.08
N SER A 25 2.99 -7.08 0.73
CA SER A 25 3.06 -7.99 1.88
C SER A 25 3.44 -7.22 3.14
N TYR A 26 2.85 -7.60 4.26
CA TYR A 26 3.27 -7.15 5.59
C TYR A 26 3.87 -8.33 6.35
N ARG A 27 4.91 -8.06 7.14
CA ARG A 27 5.46 -9.01 8.11
C ARG A 27 5.86 -8.24 9.35
N GLY A 28 5.34 -8.63 10.50
CA GLY A 28 5.71 -8.06 11.78
C GLY A 28 5.62 -9.10 12.88
N THR A 29 6.30 -8.81 13.98
CA THR A 29 6.16 -9.52 15.25
C THR A 29 5.55 -8.52 16.22
N TYR A 30 4.67 -9.00 17.09
CA TYR A 30 4.09 -8.18 18.15
C TYR A 30 4.20 -8.92 19.48
N HIS A 31 4.45 -8.19 20.56
CA HIS A 31 4.66 -8.74 21.90
C HIS A 31 3.47 -8.41 22.80
N GLU A 32 2.67 -9.41 23.12
CA GLU A 32 1.67 -9.28 24.18
C GLU A 32 2.36 -9.41 25.54
N ARG A 33 2.19 -8.42 26.42
CA ARG A 33 2.77 -8.40 27.76
C ARG A 33 1.67 -8.45 28.81
N TYR A 34 1.85 -9.30 29.80
CA TYR A 34 0.93 -9.49 30.90
C TYR A 34 1.70 -9.48 32.21
N ASN A 35 1.11 -8.89 33.23
CA ASN A 35 1.59 -8.97 34.59
C ASN A 35 1.38 -10.39 35.16
N PHE A 36 2.12 -10.76 36.21
CA PHE A 36 1.99 -12.07 36.85
C PHE A 36 0.60 -12.32 37.46
N ASN A 37 -0.16 -11.26 37.75
CA ASN A 37 -1.54 -11.33 38.20
C ASN A 37 -2.55 -11.57 37.04
N GLY A 38 -2.07 -11.66 35.78
CA GLY A 38 -2.89 -11.86 34.59
C GLY A 38 -3.49 -10.58 34.01
N GLU A 39 -3.20 -9.41 34.58
CA GLU A 39 -3.64 -8.14 34.02
C GLU A 39 -2.74 -7.68 32.87
N ILE A 40 -3.31 -6.90 31.96
CA ILE A 40 -2.62 -6.32 30.80
C ILE A 40 -1.54 -5.35 31.30
N ASP A 41 -0.31 -5.49 30.78
CA ASP A 41 0.78 -4.55 31.06
C ASP A 41 0.47 -3.19 30.40
N GLU A 42 0.50 -2.10 31.17
CA GLU A 42 0.13 -0.75 30.70
C GLU A 42 1.11 -0.22 29.64
N ASP A 43 2.32 -0.78 29.54
CA ASP A 43 3.33 -0.44 28.52
C ASP A 43 3.11 -1.15 27.17
N ILE A 44 1.91 -1.70 26.93
CA ILE A 44 1.48 -2.31 25.66
C ILE A 44 1.40 -1.31 24.48
N HIS A 45 1.80 -0.06 24.62
CA HIS A 45 1.72 0.89 23.50
C HIS A 45 2.70 0.64 22.34
N ASP A 46 3.72 -0.22 22.51
CA ASP A 46 4.80 -0.41 21.52
C ASP A 46 4.79 -1.81 20.84
N ILE A 47 3.60 -2.39 20.67
CA ILE A 47 3.42 -3.77 20.18
C ILE A 47 3.83 -3.97 18.72
N HIS A 48 3.94 -2.91 17.92
CA HIS A 48 4.18 -3.01 16.48
C HIS A 48 5.60 -2.63 16.04
N SER A 49 6.56 -2.65 16.98
CA SER A 49 7.94 -2.17 16.81
C SER A 49 8.67 -2.71 15.57
N ASP A 50 8.36 -3.94 15.12
CA ASP A 50 9.08 -4.62 14.03
C ASP A 50 8.24 -4.83 12.76
N THR A 51 7.22 -4.01 12.53
CA THR A 51 6.37 -4.18 11.35
C THR A 51 7.08 -3.71 10.08
N VAL A 52 7.46 -4.66 9.22
CA VAL A 52 8.03 -4.39 7.89
C VAL A 52 6.95 -4.47 6.82
N TYR A 53 6.69 -3.34 6.17
CA TYR A 53 5.82 -3.25 5.01
C TYR A 53 6.65 -3.36 3.72
N LYS A 54 6.29 -4.30 2.84
CA LYS A 54 6.90 -4.42 1.51
C LYS A 54 5.83 -4.17 0.45
N GLN A 55 5.88 -3.00 -0.17
CA GLN A 55 4.98 -2.69 -1.27
C GLN A 55 5.33 -3.53 -2.51
N GLY A 56 4.29 -4.04 -3.18
CA GLY A 56 4.43 -4.64 -4.49
C GLY A 56 4.88 -3.60 -5.52
N LYS A 57 5.82 -3.95 -6.40
CA LYS A 57 6.32 -3.03 -7.43
C LYS A 57 5.46 -2.96 -8.69
N ILE A 58 4.46 -3.83 -8.84
CA ILE A 58 3.69 -3.95 -10.07
C ILE A 58 2.22 -3.71 -9.77
N ALA A 59 1.61 -2.79 -10.51
CA ALA A 59 0.17 -2.54 -10.50
C ALA A 59 -0.53 -3.54 -11.42
N TYR A 60 -1.67 -4.06 -10.96
CA TYR A 60 -2.51 -4.99 -11.70
C TYR A 60 -3.92 -4.43 -11.80
N CYS A 61 -4.57 -4.58 -12.96
CA CYS A 61 -5.99 -4.24 -13.11
C CYS A 61 -6.85 -5.08 -12.17
N ARG A 62 -7.82 -4.46 -11.49
CA ARG A 62 -8.76 -5.16 -10.62
C ARG A 62 -9.70 -6.11 -11.37
N ASN A 63 -10.15 -5.72 -12.56
CA ASN A 63 -11.07 -6.52 -13.36
C ASN A 63 -10.37 -7.69 -14.10
N CYS A 64 -9.34 -7.41 -14.92
CA CYS A 64 -8.73 -8.43 -15.79
C CYS A 64 -7.41 -9.02 -15.27
N GLY A 65 -6.88 -8.52 -14.14
CA GLY A 65 -5.64 -9.01 -13.53
C GLY A 65 -4.36 -8.75 -14.32
N LYS A 66 -4.41 -8.08 -15.48
CA LYS A 66 -3.22 -7.77 -16.28
C LYS A 66 -2.34 -6.72 -15.61
N LYS A 67 -1.03 -6.84 -15.83
CA LYS A 67 -0.01 -5.88 -15.38
C LYS A 67 -0.19 -4.55 -16.10
N LEU A 68 -0.20 -3.46 -15.36
CA LEU A 68 -0.40 -2.11 -15.90
C LEU A 68 0.92 -1.36 -16.01
N PHE A 69 1.55 -1.12 -14.87
CA PHE A 69 2.81 -0.38 -14.78
C PHE A 69 3.61 -0.83 -13.57
N ARG A 70 4.87 -0.42 -13.52
CA ARG A 70 5.80 -0.71 -12.43
C ARG A 70 6.14 0.56 -11.66
N VAL A 71 6.20 0.45 -10.35
CA VAL A 71 6.64 1.47 -9.40
C VAL A 71 7.94 1.00 -8.77
N ASP A 72 9.03 1.74 -9.01
CA ASP A 72 10.34 1.42 -8.44
C ASP A 72 10.59 2.10 -7.09
N ASN A 73 9.98 3.28 -6.88
CA ASN A 73 10.04 4.04 -5.64
C ASN A 73 8.62 4.24 -5.07
N SER A 74 8.35 3.55 -3.96
CA SER A 74 7.07 3.58 -3.26
C SER A 74 6.73 4.97 -2.73
N SER A 75 7.68 5.63 -2.08
CA SER A 75 7.48 6.92 -1.43
C SER A 75 7.17 8.02 -2.44
N GLU A 76 7.89 8.03 -3.56
CA GLU A 76 7.60 8.95 -4.66
C GLU A 76 6.20 8.73 -5.23
N PHE A 77 5.80 7.47 -5.42
CA PHE A 77 4.45 7.15 -5.89
C PHE A 77 3.36 7.66 -4.94
N TYR A 78 3.49 7.44 -3.63
CA TYR A 78 2.49 7.93 -2.66
C TYR A 78 2.39 9.46 -2.69
N ASN A 79 3.52 10.16 -2.71
CA ASN A 79 3.55 11.61 -2.81
C ASN A 79 2.88 12.11 -4.10
N ASP A 80 3.11 11.45 -5.23
CA ASP A 80 2.48 11.81 -6.50
C ASP A 80 0.95 11.67 -6.45
N ILE A 81 0.44 10.59 -5.83
CA ILE A 81 -1.01 10.34 -5.69
C ILE A 81 -1.65 11.35 -4.73
N GLU A 82 -1.01 11.62 -3.59
CA GLU A 82 -1.51 12.59 -2.59
C GLU A 82 -1.60 13.99 -3.18
N ASN A 83 -0.54 14.44 -3.85
CA ASN A 83 -0.51 15.75 -4.52
C ASN A 83 -1.57 15.86 -5.64
N LYS A 84 -1.81 14.77 -6.39
CA LYS A 84 -2.89 14.74 -7.39
C LYS A 84 -4.26 14.95 -6.72
N SER A 85 -4.50 14.31 -5.58
CA SER A 85 -5.76 14.45 -4.83
C SER A 85 -5.97 15.88 -4.34
N LEU A 86 -4.92 16.55 -3.87
CA LEU A 86 -4.97 17.93 -3.37
C LEU A 86 -5.21 18.97 -4.47
N ASN A 87 -4.65 18.75 -5.67
CA ASN A 87 -4.74 19.68 -6.80
C ASN A 87 -6.02 19.53 -7.65
N THR A 88 -6.96 18.65 -7.24
CA THR A 88 -8.26 18.46 -7.92
C THR A 88 -9.37 19.28 -7.22
N ILE A 89 -9.02 20.17 -6.28
CA ILE A 89 -9.92 21.10 -5.56
C ILE A 89 -9.88 22.48 -6.21
#